data_AF-A0A7J2X9E8-F1
#
_entry.id   AF-A0A7J2X9E8-F1
#
_cell.length_a   1.000
_cell.length_b   1.000
_cell.length_c   1.000
_cell.angle_alpha   90.00
_cell.angle_beta   90.00
_cell.angle_gamma   90.00
#
_symmetry.space_group_name_H-M   'P 1'
#
loop_
_entity.id
_entity.type
_entity.pdbx_description
1 polymer ?
#
loop_
_entity_poly.entity_id
_entity_poly.type
_entity_poly.pdbx_seq_one_letter_code
_entity_poly.pdbx_strand_id
1 'polypeptide(L)'
;MKRLFWLGIVILSCSWLFSTNFFNKPDILSSVITVIIGSIFIILGTYTREKFIIDKKYLILFPILFIPIILLNYPYNLGFIVILCGVFFYLVTLKIRKLNFISLGLILTGVILSIQSSLLPLYILLASHYHRVDWLSPIASLLCNLFGFSSSVGNGLLFVKISGDVYPITTTLEKLAFLPWLLMIISSIIVFFFFIKKTKKVVIYSLILLITSSIYLILRYVFLIFAYTYSNDITIFLDALPTILTFIPLALLLMKFAPL
;
A
#
# COMPACT_ATOMS: atom_id res chain seq x y z
N MET A 1 -5.85 -2.37 -19.83
CA MET A 1 -6.30 -2.34 -18.42
C MET A 1 -5.18 -1.99 -17.43
N LYS A 2 -4.17 -1.22 -17.83
CA LYS A 2 -3.01 -0.95 -16.98
C LYS A 2 -3.33 -0.07 -15.76
N ARG A 3 -4.43 0.66 -15.82
CA ARG A 3 -4.98 1.44 -14.71
C ARG A 3 -5.30 0.58 -13.48
N LEU A 4 -5.59 -0.71 -13.65
CA LEU A 4 -5.91 -1.62 -12.55
C LEU A 4 -4.72 -1.91 -11.62
N PHE A 5 -3.47 -1.67 -12.06
CA PHE A 5 -2.30 -1.83 -11.20
C PHE A 5 -2.40 -0.96 -9.94
N TRP A 6 -2.91 0.28 -10.06
CA TRP A 6 -3.04 1.19 -8.93
C TRP A 6 -3.99 0.64 -7.85
N LEU A 7 -5.13 0.06 -8.26
CA LEU A 7 -6.05 -0.58 -7.32
C LEU A 7 -5.42 -1.82 -6.68
N GLY A 8 -4.75 -2.65 -7.47
CA GLY A 8 -4.02 -3.81 -6.95
C GLY A 8 -2.96 -3.42 -5.92
N ILE A 9 -2.15 -2.41 -6.23
CA ILE A 9 -1.10 -1.92 -5.33
C ILE A 9 -1.69 -1.39 -4.02
N VAL A 10 -2.74 -0.57 -4.07
CA VAL A 10 -3.38 -0.04 -2.86
C VAL A 10 -3.92 -1.17 -2.00
N ILE A 11 -4.66 -2.11 -2.59
CA ILE A 11 -5.27 -3.22 -1.85
C ILE A 11 -4.20 -4.14 -1.24
N LEU A 12 -3.13 -4.46 -1.98
CA LEU A 12 -2.00 -5.25 -1.45
C LEU A 12 -1.23 -4.50 -0.35
N SER A 13 -1.08 -3.17 -0.47
CA SER A 13 -0.42 -2.37 0.57
C SER A 13 -1.24 -2.32 1.85
N CYS A 14 -2.57 -2.26 1.73
CA CYS A 14 -3.47 -2.28 2.86
C CYS A 14 -3.73 -3.68 3.43
N SER A 15 -3.49 -4.77 2.69
CA SER A 15 -3.74 -6.13 3.22
C SER A 15 -2.92 -6.43 4.47
N TRP A 16 -1.74 -5.82 4.60
CA TRP A 16 -0.89 -5.93 5.79
C TRP A 16 -1.53 -5.40 7.07
N LEU A 17 -2.49 -4.48 6.97
CA LEU A 17 -3.26 -3.99 8.12
C LEU A 17 -4.13 -5.10 8.74
N PHE A 18 -4.55 -6.08 7.93
CA PHE A 18 -5.28 -7.26 8.41
C PHE A 18 -4.35 -8.39 8.86
N SER A 19 -3.16 -8.49 8.25
CA SER A 19 -2.24 -9.61 8.52
C SER A 19 -1.39 -9.42 9.78
N THR A 20 -1.15 -8.18 10.20
CA THR A 20 -0.20 -7.83 11.26
C THR A 20 -0.90 -7.30 12.51
N ASN A 21 -0.28 -7.50 13.68
CA ASN A 21 -0.82 -7.03 14.97
C ASN A 21 -0.43 -5.57 15.27
N PHE A 22 -0.11 -4.75 14.28
CA PHE A 22 0.38 -3.39 14.55
C PHE A 22 -0.71 -2.45 15.04
N PHE A 23 -1.94 -2.60 14.54
CA PHE A 23 -3.04 -1.70 14.85
C PHE A 23 -4.23 -2.45 15.46
N ASN A 24 -4.60 -3.57 14.85
CA ASN A 24 -5.71 -4.41 15.26
C ASN A 24 -5.27 -5.87 15.40
N LYS A 25 -6.11 -6.71 16.02
CA LYS A 25 -5.88 -8.16 16.01
C LYS A 25 -5.92 -8.67 14.56
N PRO A 26 -5.04 -9.62 14.17
CA PRO A 26 -5.04 -10.16 12.83
C PRO A 26 -6.36 -10.78 12.44
N ASP A 27 -6.82 -10.44 11.26
CA ASP A 27 -7.93 -11.08 10.58
C ASP A 27 -7.37 -11.78 9.33
N ILE A 28 -7.05 -13.06 9.50
CA ILE A 28 -6.46 -13.90 8.46
C ILE A 28 -7.39 -13.99 7.24
N LEU A 29 -8.72 -14.07 7.46
CA LEU A 29 -9.69 -14.19 6.39
C LEU A 29 -9.69 -12.92 5.53
N SER A 30 -9.83 -11.75 6.16
CA SER A 30 -9.80 -10.47 5.45
C SER A 30 -8.45 -10.21 4.79
N SER A 31 -7.35 -10.62 5.41
CA SER A 31 -6.02 -10.58 4.80
C SER A 31 -5.95 -11.42 3.52
N VAL A 32 -6.41 -12.67 3.54
CA VAL A 32 -6.37 -13.54 2.37
C VAL A 32 -7.27 -13.01 1.26
N ILE A 33 -8.48 -12.56 1.60
CA ILE A 33 -9.42 -11.98 0.64
C ILE A 33 -8.80 -10.75 -0.04
N THR A 34 -8.21 -9.83 0.73
CA THR A 34 -7.60 -8.63 0.17
C THR A 34 -6.37 -8.95 -0.70
N VAL A 35 -5.53 -9.92 -0.31
CA VAL A 35 -4.43 -10.39 -1.15
C VAL A 35 -4.93 -10.99 -2.46
N ILE A 36 -6.00 -11.80 -2.44
CA ILE A 36 -6.61 -12.37 -3.64
C ILE A 36 -7.14 -11.27 -4.56
N ILE A 37 -7.92 -10.32 -4.02
CA ILE A 37 -8.48 -9.21 -4.81
C ILE A 37 -7.34 -8.36 -5.41
N GLY A 38 -6.32 -8.02 -4.61
CA GLY A 38 -5.15 -7.30 -5.07
C GLY A 38 -4.44 -8.04 -6.20
N SER A 39 -4.21 -9.35 -6.04
CA SER A 39 -3.61 -10.22 -7.05
C SER A 39 -4.40 -10.23 -8.35
N ILE A 40 -5.74 -10.32 -8.28
CA ILE A 40 -6.63 -10.28 -9.45
C ILE A 40 -6.43 -8.96 -10.21
N PHE A 41 -6.39 -7.82 -9.53
CA PHE A 41 -6.16 -6.54 -10.20
C PHE A 41 -4.78 -6.45 -10.87
N ILE A 42 -3.72 -6.98 -10.24
CA ILE A 42 -2.38 -7.06 -10.85
C ILE A 42 -2.40 -7.97 -12.08
N ILE A 43 -3.03 -9.15 -12.00
CA ILE A 43 -3.18 -10.09 -13.13
C ILE A 43 -3.96 -9.47 -14.30
N LEU A 44 -5.06 -8.76 -14.03
CA LEU A 44 -5.81 -8.07 -15.07
C LEU A 44 -5.00 -6.89 -15.65
N GLY A 45 -4.16 -6.25 -14.84
CA GLY A 45 -3.20 -5.24 -15.28
C GLY A 45 -2.17 -5.81 -16.28
N THR A 46 -1.71 -7.04 -16.06
CA THR A 46 -0.75 -7.73 -16.95
C THR A 46 -1.36 -8.33 -18.21
N TYR A 47 -2.69 -8.43 -18.32
CA TYR A 47 -3.39 -9.08 -19.44
C TYR A 47 -2.89 -8.64 -20.82
N THR A 48 -2.66 -7.33 -21.01
CA THR A 48 -2.19 -6.78 -22.30
C THR A 48 -0.73 -7.09 -22.65
N ARG A 49 -0.01 -7.85 -21.81
CA ARG A 49 1.41 -8.19 -21.97
C ARG A 49 1.57 -9.68 -22.28
N GLU A 50 1.18 -10.08 -23.49
CA GLU A 50 1.14 -11.48 -23.92
C GLU A 50 2.51 -12.14 -24.18
N LYS A 51 3.62 -11.40 -24.13
CA LYS A 51 4.95 -11.88 -24.56
C LYS A 51 5.99 -11.95 -23.45
N PHE A 52 5.62 -12.50 -22.30
CA PHE A 52 6.62 -12.87 -21.29
C PHE A 52 6.97 -14.35 -21.42
N ILE A 53 8.23 -14.63 -21.72
CA ILE A 53 8.79 -15.98 -21.76
C ILE A 53 9.87 -16.01 -20.68
N ILE A 54 9.67 -16.83 -19.65
CA ILE A 54 10.68 -17.06 -18.63
C ILE A 54 11.73 -17.98 -19.24
N ASP A 55 12.99 -17.56 -19.22
CA ASP A 55 14.10 -18.43 -19.58
C ASP A 55 14.14 -19.59 -18.58
N LYS A 56 14.21 -20.83 -19.11
CA LYS A 56 14.19 -22.07 -18.31
C LYS A 56 15.27 -22.09 -17.24
N LYS A 57 16.38 -21.36 -17.45
CA LYS A 57 17.46 -21.21 -16.46
C LYS A 57 16.97 -20.65 -15.13
N TYR A 58 15.97 -19.78 -15.13
CA TYR A 58 15.43 -19.20 -13.90
C TYR A 58 14.54 -20.18 -13.11
N LEU A 59 14.15 -21.32 -13.67
CA LEU A 59 13.44 -22.37 -12.92
C LEU A 59 14.30 -23.00 -11.82
N ILE A 60 15.63 -22.88 -11.91
CA ILE A 60 16.57 -23.31 -10.87
C ILE A 60 16.33 -22.54 -9.55
N LEU A 61 15.74 -21.35 -9.61
CA LEU A 61 15.40 -20.58 -8.40
C LEU A 61 14.19 -21.17 -7.65
N PHE A 62 13.42 -22.08 -8.26
CA PHE A 62 12.19 -22.59 -7.67
C PHE A 62 12.41 -23.41 -6.38
N PRO A 63 13.34 -24.39 -6.31
CA PRO A 63 13.66 -25.06 -5.04
C PRO A 63 14.15 -24.10 -3.95
N ILE A 64 14.87 -23.03 -4.33
CA ILE A 64 15.44 -22.06 -3.38
C ILE A 64 14.32 -21.26 -2.70
N LEU A 65 13.18 -21.03 -3.36
CA LEU A 65 12.03 -20.32 -2.79
C LEU A 65 11.39 -21.05 -1.61
N PHE A 66 11.61 -22.36 -1.43
CA PHE A 66 11.08 -23.09 -0.27
C PHE A 66 11.77 -22.70 1.05
N ILE A 67 13.04 -22.28 0.99
CA ILE A 67 13.81 -21.88 2.18
C ILE A 67 13.11 -20.75 2.94
N PRO A 68 12.81 -19.58 2.34
CA PRO A 68 12.13 -18.50 3.06
C PRO A 68 10.69 -18.86 3.47
N ILE A 69 10.02 -19.77 2.77
CA ILE A 69 8.65 -20.20 3.15
C ILE A 69 8.66 -20.95 4.47
N ILE A 70 9.69 -21.77 4.70
CA ILE A 70 9.85 -22.56 5.94
C ILE A 70 10.41 -21.70 7.07
N LEU A 71 11.38 -20.82 6.77
CA LEU A 71 12.05 -20.01 7.78
C LEU A 71 11.21 -18.83 8.28
N LEU A 72 10.36 -18.26 7.44
CA LEU A 72 9.54 -17.11 7.80
C LEU A 72 8.13 -17.55 8.18
N ASN A 73 7.66 -17.05 9.32
CA ASN A 73 6.28 -17.27 9.75
C ASN A 73 5.32 -16.41 8.92
N TYR A 74 4.07 -16.84 8.84
CA TYR A 74 2.98 -16.01 8.35
C TYR A 74 2.90 -14.71 9.18
N PRO A 75 2.66 -13.54 8.56
CA PRO A 75 2.39 -13.28 7.14
C PRO A 75 3.64 -13.00 6.28
N TYR A 76 4.84 -13.04 6.83
CA TYR A 76 6.08 -12.62 6.15
C TYR A 76 6.47 -13.54 4.98
N ASN A 77 6.03 -14.81 5.00
CA ASN A 77 6.23 -15.77 3.91
C ASN A 77 5.21 -15.66 2.75
N LEU A 78 4.16 -14.84 2.87
CA LEU A 78 3.07 -14.78 1.88
C LEU A 78 3.55 -14.47 0.46
N GLY A 79 4.49 -13.53 0.31
CA GLY A 79 5.04 -13.18 -1.00
C GLY A 79 5.68 -14.38 -1.69
N PHE A 80 6.47 -15.16 -0.96
CA PHE A 80 7.14 -16.35 -1.50
C PHE A 80 6.17 -17.46 -1.88
N ILE A 81 5.10 -17.65 -1.10
CA ILE A 81 4.01 -18.58 -1.43
C ILE A 81 3.35 -18.17 -2.76
N VAL A 82 3.04 -16.88 -2.93
CA VAL A 82 2.43 -16.37 -4.16
C VAL A 82 3.37 -16.49 -5.37
N ILE A 83 4.68 -16.25 -5.20
CA ILE A 83 5.67 -16.50 -6.26
C ILE A 83 5.66 -17.98 -6.65
N LEU A 84 5.66 -18.90 -5.68
CA LEU A 84 5.65 -20.33 -5.91
C LEU A 84 4.40 -20.74 -6.72
N CYS A 85 3.22 -20.23 -6.34
CA CYS A 85 2.00 -20.42 -7.12
C CYS A 85 2.14 -19.88 -8.55
N GLY A 86 2.73 -18.69 -8.73
CA GLY A 86 2.96 -18.10 -10.05
C GLY A 86 3.89 -18.92 -10.94
N VAL A 87 4.97 -19.49 -10.39
CA VAL A 87 5.88 -20.38 -11.11
C VAL A 87 5.22 -21.73 -11.41
N PHE A 88 4.47 -22.29 -10.46
CA PHE A 88 3.67 -23.50 -10.70
C PHE A 88 2.68 -23.31 -11.85
N PHE A 89 1.94 -22.19 -11.83
CA PHE A 89 1.05 -21.83 -12.95
C PHE A 89 1.80 -21.67 -14.26
N TYR A 90 3.00 -21.07 -14.26
CA TYR A 90 3.84 -20.98 -15.46
C TYR A 90 4.11 -22.35 -16.07
N LEU A 91 4.52 -23.32 -15.23
CA LEU A 91 4.87 -24.67 -15.65
C LEU A 91 3.67 -25.39 -16.26
N VAL A 92 2.49 -25.25 -15.66
CA VAL A 92 1.23 -25.82 -16.16
C VAL A 92 0.80 -25.15 -17.48
N THR A 93 0.97 -23.83 -17.61
CA THR A 93 0.53 -23.07 -18.79
C THR A 93 1.59 -22.95 -19.88
N LEU A 94 2.73 -23.66 -19.79
CA LEU A 94 3.79 -23.64 -20.82
C LEU A 94 3.25 -23.87 -22.25
N LYS A 95 2.22 -24.72 -22.38
CA LYS A 95 1.57 -25.02 -23.67
C LYS A 95 0.52 -23.98 -24.08
N ILE A 96 -0.07 -23.25 -23.14
CA ILE A 96 -1.18 -22.31 -23.35
C ILE A 96 -0.68 -20.87 -23.15
N ARG A 97 0.01 -20.34 -24.16
CA ARG A 97 0.63 -19.00 -24.10
C ARG A 97 -0.33 -17.88 -23.68
N LYS A 98 -1.62 -18.00 -24.01
CA LYS A 98 -2.66 -17.03 -23.64
C LYS A 98 -2.85 -16.88 -22.13
N LEU A 99 -2.46 -17.86 -21.31
CA LEU A 99 -2.62 -17.82 -19.84
C LEU A 99 -1.35 -17.34 -19.11
N ASN A 100 -0.26 -17.06 -19.84
CA ASN A 100 1.01 -16.65 -19.22
C ASN A 100 0.90 -15.32 -18.44
N PHE A 101 -0.08 -14.47 -18.76
CA PHE A 101 -0.31 -13.24 -18.00
C PHE A 101 -0.72 -13.50 -16.54
N ILE A 102 -1.39 -14.64 -16.26
CA ILE A 102 -1.78 -15.05 -14.91
C ILE A 102 -0.54 -15.35 -14.09
N SER A 103 0.34 -16.19 -14.63
CA SER A 103 1.63 -16.50 -14.00
C SER A 103 2.45 -15.23 -13.77
N LEU A 104 2.56 -14.36 -14.78
CA LEU A 104 3.27 -13.09 -14.66
C LEU A 104 2.69 -12.20 -13.55
N GLY A 105 1.36 -12.10 -13.47
CA GLY A 105 0.67 -11.31 -12.46
C GLY A 105 0.89 -11.87 -11.05
N LEU A 106 0.84 -13.19 -10.88
CA LEU A 106 1.14 -13.85 -9.60
C LEU A 106 2.60 -13.65 -9.19
N ILE A 107 3.55 -13.87 -10.10
CA ILE A 107 4.98 -13.64 -9.80
C ILE A 107 5.21 -12.18 -9.40
N LEU A 108 4.66 -11.22 -10.14
CA LEU A 108 4.78 -9.80 -9.81
C LEU A 108 4.14 -9.47 -8.45
N THR A 109 2.97 -10.02 -8.16
CA THR A 109 2.30 -9.83 -6.87
C THR A 109 3.12 -10.40 -5.71
N GLY A 110 3.67 -11.61 -5.90
CA GLY A 110 4.52 -12.24 -4.90
C GLY A 110 5.82 -11.46 -4.66
N VAL A 111 6.46 -10.92 -5.72
CA VAL A 111 7.62 -10.02 -5.59
C VAL A 111 7.27 -8.75 -4.82
N ILE A 112 6.12 -8.12 -5.12
CA ILE A 112 5.63 -6.95 -4.39
C ILE A 112 5.48 -7.30 -2.89
N LEU A 113 4.77 -8.38 -2.56
CA LEU A 113 4.55 -8.81 -1.18
C LEU A 113 5.85 -9.16 -0.45
N SER A 114 6.80 -9.83 -1.11
CA SER A 114 8.10 -10.16 -0.52
C SER A 114 8.96 -8.91 -0.22
N ILE A 115 8.88 -7.89 -1.07
CA ILE A 115 9.57 -6.62 -0.80
C ILE A 115 8.83 -5.82 0.27
N GLN A 116 7.49 -5.81 0.26
CA GLN A 116 6.71 -5.19 1.34
C GLN A 116 7.02 -5.82 2.70
N SER A 117 7.15 -7.16 2.77
CA SER A 117 7.43 -7.86 4.02
C SER A 117 8.82 -7.52 4.59
N SER A 118 9.82 -7.34 3.74
CA SER A 118 11.18 -6.97 4.17
C SER A 118 11.29 -5.53 4.69
N LEU A 119 10.31 -4.69 4.39
CA LEU A 119 10.24 -3.30 4.87
C LEU A 119 9.52 -3.14 6.20
N LEU A 120 8.72 -4.12 6.62
CA LEU A 120 7.99 -4.04 7.88
C LEU A 120 8.92 -3.83 9.09
N PRO A 121 10.07 -4.52 9.22
CA PRO A 121 11.01 -4.23 10.30
C PRO A 121 11.53 -2.79 10.30
N LEU A 122 11.78 -2.23 9.11
CA LEU A 122 12.22 -0.83 8.98
C LEU A 122 11.11 0.14 9.41
N TYR A 123 9.85 -0.15 9.05
CA TYR A 123 8.73 0.63 9.54
C TYR A 123 8.62 0.58 11.07
N ILE A 124 8.77 -0.58 11.70
CA ILE A 124 8.74 -0.71 13.17
C ILE A 124 9.83 0.15 13.81
N LEU A 125 11.06 0.11 13.27
CA LEU A 125 12.17 0.93 13.76
C LEU A 125 11.90 2.43 13.62
N LEU A 126 11.30 2.85 12.51
CA LEU A 126 10.91 4.24 12.30
C LEU A 126 9.78 4.65 13.24
N ALA A 127 8.76 3.81 13.38
CA ALA A 127 7.60 4.08 14.23
C ALA A 127 7.97 4.14 15.71
N SER A 128 8.93 3.35 16.18
CA SER A 128 9.35 3.41 17.59
C SER A 128 10.10 4.69 17.96
N HIS A 129 10.84 5.29 17.01
CA HIS A 129 11.62 6.52 17.25
C HIS A 129 10.87 7.80 16.86
N TYR A 130 10.02 7.71 15.82
CA TYR A 130 9.35 8.86 15.20
C TYR A 130 7.82 8.69 15.17
N HIS A 131 7.27 8.05 16.20
CA HIS A 131 5.82 7.81 16.34
C HIS A 131 4.99 9.09 16.15
N ARG A 132 5.42 10.18 16.78
CA ARG A 132 4.77 11.49 16.70
C ARG A 132 5.33 12.33 15.55
N VAL A 133 4.43 13.00 14.84
CA VAL A 133 4.76 13.89 13.71
C VAL A 133 4.28 15.31 14.03
N ASP A 134 4.82 15.87 15.12
CA ASP A 134 4.35 17.14 15.68
C ASP A 134 4.49 18.32 14.71
N TRP A 135 5.49 18.26 13.82
CA TRP A 135 5.72 19.29 12.79
C TRP A 135 4.59 19.37 11.75
N LEU A 136 3.76 18.35 11.62
CA LEU A 136 2.61 18.35 10.71
C LEU A 136 1.37 19.01 11.32
N SER A 137 1.32 19.13 12.66
CA SER A 137 0.17 19.70 13.37
C SER A 137 -0.16 21.16 12.95
N PRO A 138 0.82 22.08 12.76
CA PRO A 138 0.56 23.41 12.22
C PRO A 138 -0.06 23.40 10.81
N ILE A 139 0.39 22.48 9.95
CA ILE A 139 -0.13 22.32 8.59
C ILE A 139 -1.58 21.82 8.65
N ALA A 140 -1.84 20.81 9.48
CA ALA A 140 -3.18 20.29 9.69
C ALA A 140 -4.14 21.36 10.24
N SER A 141 -3.69 22.18 11.21
CA SER A 141 -4.50 23.29 11.75
C SER A 141 -4.81 24.34 10.68
N LEU A 142 -3.83 24.73 9.87
CA LEU A 142 -4.06 25.66 8.77
C LEU A 142 -5.13 25.12 7.80
N LEU A 143 -5.04 23.84 7.43
CA LEU A 143 -6.04 23.21 6.55
C LEU A 143 -7.42 23.11 7.23
N CYS A 144 -7.49 22.69 8.49
CA CYS A 144 -8.75 22.65 9.25
C CYS A 144 -9.43 24.03 9.29
N ASN A 145 -8.65 25.10 9.55
CA ASN A 145 -9.13 26.48 9.55
C ASN A 145 -9.66 26.91 8.17
N LEU A 146 -8.96 26.52 7.09
CA LEU A 146 -9.41 26.78 5.72
C LEU A 146 -10.73 26.08 5.37
N PHE A 147 -10.99 24.91 5.96
CA PHE A 147 -12.25 24.18 5.82
C PHE A 147 -13.35 24.64 6.81
N GLY A 148 -13.10 25.70 7.58
CA GLY A 148 -14.10 26.32 8.45
C GLY A 148 -14.15 25.80 9.89
N PHE A 149 -13.21 24.96 10.30
CA PHE A 149 -13.10 24.49 11.68
C PHE A 149 -12.19 25.40 12.49
N SER A 150 -12.61 25.79 13.70
CA SER A 150 -11.74 26.53 14.62
C SER A 150 -10.71 25.59 15.23
N SER A 151 -9.46 25.69 14.79
CA SER A 151 -8.36 24.87 15.30
C SER A 151 -7.13 25.69 15.70
N SER A 152 -6.39 25.16 16.68
CA SER A 152 -5.14 25.73 17.16
C SER A 152 -4.12 24.64 17.46
N VAL A 153 -2.85 25.00 17.56
CA VAL A 153 -1.76 24.06 17.88
C VAL A 153 -1.04 24.49 19.15
N GLY A 154 -0.80 23.54 20.05
CA GLY A 154 0.00 23.74 21.26
C GLY A 154 0.79 22.48 21.61
N ASN A 155 2.09 22.60 21.87
CA ASN A 155 2.98 21.47 22.22
C ASN A 155 2.90 20.27 21.25
N GLY A 156 2.75 20.56 19.94
CA GLY A 156 2.60 19.55 18.89
C GLY A 156 1.23 18.88 18.80
N LEU A 157 0.28 19.22 19.68
CA LEU A 157 -1.09 18.75 19.64
C LEU A 157 -1.96 19.68 18.80
N LEU A 158 -2.84 19.10 17.99
CA LEU A 158 -3.87 19.80 17.26
C LEU A 158 -5.14 19.84 18.11
N PHE A 159 -5.63 21.03 18.44
CA PHE A 159 -6.89 21.23 19.14
C PHE A 159 -7.94 21.66 18.11
N VAL A 160 -9.01 20.88 17.97
CA VAL A 160 -10.11 21.17 17.04
C VAL A 160 -11.38 21.42 17.84
N LYS A 161 -11.99 22.60 17.67
CA LYS A 161 -13.21 22.99 18.35
C LYS A 161 -14.45 22.74 17.50
N ILE A 162 -15.37 21.91 17.97
CA ILE A 162 -16.62 21.56 17.28
C ILE A 162 -17.76 21.49 18.29
N SER A 163 -18.89 22.11 17.96
CA SER A 163 -20.12 22.09 18.80
C SER A 163 -19.94 22.52 20.27
N GLY A 164 -18.89 23.30 20.57
CA GLY A 164 -18.58 23.77 21.92
C GLY A 164 -17.44 23.00 22.61
N ASP A 165 -17.17 21.77 22.17
CA ASP A 165 -16.11 20.92 22.72
C ASP A 165 -14.79 21.12 21.98
N VAL A 166 -13.68 20.80 22.66
CA VAL A 166 -12.32 20.88 22.13
C VAL A 166 -11.69 19.50 22.15
N TYR A 167 -11.37 18.97 20.98
CA TYR A 167 -10.76 17.67 20.81
C TYR A 167 -9.24 17.80 20.65
N PRO A 168 -8.43 17.27 21.58
CA PRO A 168 -7.00 17.19 21.42
C PRO A 168 -6.63 15.98 20.55
N ILE A 169 -6.01 16.24 19.40
CA ILE A 169 -5.60 15.22 18.43
C ILE A 169 -4.07 15.22 18.34
N THR A 170 -3.46 14.10 18.73
CA THR A 170 -2.06 13.81 18.45
C THR A 170 -1.89 13.41 16.98
N THR A 171 -0.91 14.00 16.29
CA THR A 171 -0.54 13.57 14.93
C THR A 171 0.50 12.45 15.02
N THR A 172 0.17 11.25 14.57
CA THR A 172 1.05 10.08 14.63
C THR A 172 1.15 9.38 13.27
N LEU A 173 2.21 8.59 13.05
CA LEU A 173 2.43 7.87 11.78
C LEU A 173 1.27 6.93 11.44
N GLU A 174 0.63 6.35 12.46
CA GLU A 174 -0.50 5.44 12.31
C GLU A 174 -1.73 6.18 11.79
N LYS A 175 -2.06 7.33 12.39
CA LYS A 175 -3.21 8.14 11.96
C LYS A 175 -3.05 8.69 10.54
N LEU A 176 -1.81 8.91 10.13
CA LEU A 176 -1.47 9.29 8.76
C LEU A 176 -1.59 8.13 7.76
N ALA A 177 -1.75 6.89 8.23
CA ALA A 177 -1.61 5.67 7.42
C ALA A 177 -0.26 5.61 6.68
N PHE A 178 0.82 5.94 7.40
CA PHE A 178 2.16 5.99 6.84
C PHE A 178 2.64 4.62 6.33
N LEU A 179 2.31 3.53 7.02
CA LEU A 179 2.68 2.18 6.59
C LEU A 179 2.07 1.82 5.22
N PRO A 180 0.74 1.83 5.01
CA PRO A 180 0.17 1.58 3.68
C PRO A 180 0.73 2.50 2.59
N TRP A 181 0.95 3.77 2.91
CA TRP A 181 1.54 4.74 1.99
C TRP A 181 2.97 4.36 1.56
N LEU A 182 3.82 3.99 2.52
CA LEU A 182 5.20 3.54 2.28
C LEU A 182 5.22 2.28 1.40
N LEU A 183 4.40 1.28 1.76
CA LEU A 183 4.28 0.03 1.01
C LEU A 183 3.78 0.29 -0.41
N MET A 184 2.82 1.20 -0.59
CA MET A 184 2.32 1.61 -1.91
C MET A 184 3.41 2.26 -2.75
N ILE A 185 4.23 3.15 -2.18
CA ILE A 185 5.35 3.77 -2.91
C ILE A 185 6.31 2.72 -3.43
N ILE A 186 6.74 1.80 -2.59
CA ILE A 186 7.76 0.82 -2.97
C ILE A 186 7.21 -0.18 -4.00
N SER A 187 5.96 -0.61 -3.82
CA SER A 187 5.24 -1.42 -4.80
C SER A 187 5.17 -0.74 -6.17
N SER A 188 4.87 0.55 -6.19
CA SER A 188 4.78 1.33 -7.42
C SER A 188 6.13 1.48 -8.10
N ILE A 189 7.21 1.68 -7.34
CA ILE A 189 8.57 1.76 -7.86
C ILE A 189 8.96 0.44 -8.54
N ILE A 190 8.66 -0.71 -7.92
CA ILE A 190 8.90 -2.04 -8.52
C ILE A 190 8.18 -2.14 -9.87
N VAL A 191 6.90 -1.76 -9.90
CA VAL A 191 6.07 -1.82 -11.11
C VAL A 191 6.58 -0.84 -12.18
N PHE A 192 7.06 0.36 -11.81
CA PHE A 192 7.71 1.27 -12.74
C PHE A 192 8.96 0.68 -13.37
N PHE A 193 9.87 0.11 -12.58
CA PHE A 193 11.08 -0.54 -13.11
C PHE A 193 10.74 -1.72 -14.03
N PHE A 194 9.67 -2.46 -13.72
CA PHE A 194 9.26 -3.60 -14.54
C PHE A 194 8.65 -3.19 -15.89
N PHE A 195 7.82 -2.14 -15.92
CA PHE A 195 7.06 -1.79 -17.13
C PHE A 195 7.61 -0.62 -17.94
N ILE A 196 8.43 0.24 -17.35
CA ILE A 196 8.94 1.45 -17.99
C ILE A 196 10.42 1.26 -18.35
N LYS A 197 10.69 1.10 -19.64
CA LYS A 197 12.05 0.88 -20.17
C LYS A 197 12.98 2.09 -19.99
N LYS A 198 12.44 3.31 -19.98
CA LYS A 198 13.25 4.55 -19.91
C LYS A 198 13.46 4.97 -18.46
N THR A 199 14.69 4.89 -17.96
CA THR A 199 15.07 5.26 -16.59
C THR A 199 14.62 6.67 -16.20
N LYS A 200 14.79 7.65 -17.10
CA LYS A 200 14.32 9.04 -16.88
C LYS A 200 12.81 9.11 -16.59
N LYS A 201 12.00 8.28 -17.25
CA LYS A 201 10.54 8.24 -16.99
C LYS A 201 10.21 7.59 -15.65
N VAL A 202 10.96 6.56 -15.25
CA VAL A 202 10.82 5.95 -13.91
C VAL A 202 11.05 7.01 -12.84
N VAL A 203 12.15 7.77 -12.91
CA VAL A 203 12.46 8.83 -11.95
C VAL A 203 11.36 9.89 -11.89
N ILE A 204 10.91 10.38 -13.06
CA ILE A 204 9.84 11.39 -13.12
C ILE A 204 8.54 10.87 -12.49
N TYR A 205 8.11 9.65 -12.81
CA TYR A 205 6.87 9.10 -12.26
C TYR A 205 6.98 8.77 -10.77
N SER A 206 8.16 8.33 -10.30
CA SER A 206 8.43 8.16 -8.87
C SER A 206 8.34 9.49 -8.11
N LEU A 207 8.86 10.58 -8.68
CA LEU A 207 8.74 11.92 -8.08
C LEU A 207 7.28 12.41 -8.07
N ILE A 208 6.56 12.24 -9.18
CA ILE A 208 5.13 12.58 -9.26
C ILE A 208 4.34 11.79 -8.21
N LEU A 209 4.60 10.49 -8.10
CA LEU A 209 3.96 9.63 -7.10
C LEU A 209 4.24 10.14 -5.69
N LEU A 210 5.50 10.41 -5.35
CA LEU A 210 5.89 10.87 -4.02
C LEU A 210 5.18 12.18 -3.67
N ILE A 211 5.25 13.19 -4.55
CA ILE A 211 4.63 14.50 -4.30
C ILE A 211 3.10 14.37 -4.18
N THR A 212 2.45 13.73 -5.15
CA THR A 212 0.99 13.62 -5.17
C THR A 212 0.47 12.81 -3.98
N SER A 213 1.12 11.70 -3.64
CA SER A 213 0.71 10.86 -2.51
C SER A 213 1.01 11.50 -1.16
N SER A 214 2.09 12.27 -0.99
CA SER A 214 2.37 13.03 0.24
C SER A 214 1.32 14.12 0.47
N ILE A 215 0.98 14.90 -0.56
CA ILE A 215 -0.08 15.92 -0.46
C ILE A 215 -1.42 15.24 -0.12
N TYR A 216 -1.73 14.14 -0.80
CA TYR A 216 -2.94 13.38 -0.54
C TYR A 216 -3.03 12.85 0.89
N LEU A 217 -1.92 12.36 1.45
CA LEU A 217 -1.87 11.82 2.80
C LEU A 217 -2.24 12.90 3.84
N ILE A 218 -1.78 14.13 3.65
CA ILE A 218 -2.14 15.27 4.52
C ILE A 218 -3.63 15.59 4.38
N LEU A 219 -4.15 15.67 3.15
CA LEU A 219 -5.58 15.93 2.91
C LEU A 219 -6.47 14.82 3.48
N ARG A 220 -6.07 13.56 3.31
CA ARG A 220 -6.74 12.39 3.91
C ARG A 220 -6.77 12.52 5.43
N TYR A 221 -5.67 12.90 6.06
CA TYR A 221 -5.61 13.07 7.51
C TYR A 221 -6.59 14.13 8.01
N VAL A 222 -6.63 15.30 7.35
CA VAL A 222 -7.60 16.37 7.67
C VAL A 222 -9.04 15.91 7.46
N PHE A 223 -9.32 15.19 6.37
CA PHE A 223 -10.64 14.60 6.14
C PHE A 223 -11.04 13.61 7.25
N LEU A 224 -10.11 12.78 7.73
CA LEU A 224 -10.38 11.84 8.82
C LEU A 224 -10.54 12.53 10.17
N ILE A 225 -9.89 13.67 10.41
CA ILE A 225 -10.19 14.52 11.56
C ILE A 225 -11.66 14.94 11.54
N PHE A 226 -12.18 15.36 10.37
CA PHE A 226 -13.59 15.69 10.26
C PHE A 226 -14.48 14.48 10.53
N ALA A 227 -14.20 13.33 9.90
CA ALA A 227 -14.95 12.11 10.15
C ALA A 227 -14.97 11.71 11.64
N TYR A 228 -13.81 11.76 12.29
CA TYR A 228 -13.66 11.49 13.72
C TYR A 228 -14.53 12.41 14.58
N THR A 229 -14.59 13.70 14.25
CA THR A 229 -15.36 14.65 15.06
C THR A 229 -16.87 14.48 14.96
N TYR A 230 -17.35 13.81 13.91
CA TYR A 230 -18.77 13.46 13.78
C TYR A 230 -19.08 12.10 14.42
N SER A 231 -18.18 11.12 14.33
CA SER A 231 -18.41 9.78 14.87
C SER A 231 -17.99 9.61 16.34
N ASN A 232 -17.08 10.47 16.82
CA ASN A 232 -16.31 10.31 18.05
C ASN A 232 -15.54 8.98 18.15
N ASP A 233 -15.28 8.33 17.01
CA ASP A 233 -14.63 7.01 16.96
C ASP A 233 -13.21 7.10 16.41
N ILE A 234 -12.22 6.89 17.29
CA ILE A 234 -10.79 6.97 16.94
C ILE A 234 -10.33 5.83 16.03
N THR A 235 -11.08 4.72 15.98
CA THR A 235 -10.73 3.55 15.17
C THR A 235 -10.74 3.86 13.68
N ILE A 236 -11.46 4.90 13.24
CA ILE A 236 -11.51 5.36 11.84
C ILE A 236 -10.11 5.62 11.26
N PHE A 237 -9.15 6.03 12.09
CA PHE A 237 -7.77 6.27 11.67
C PHE A 237 -6.96 4.99 11.46
N LEU A 238 -7.31 3.92 12.18
CA LEU A 238 -6.52 2.70 12.32
C LEU A 238 -7.11 1.52 11.55
N ASP A 239 -8.42 1.52 11.36
CA ASP A 239 -9.13 0.43 10.72
C ASP A 239 -8.75 0.31 9.25
N ALA A 240 -8.58 -0.94 8.83
CA ALA A 240 -8.11 -1.28 7.51
C ALA A 240 -9.13 -0.91 6.41
N LEU A 241 -10.43 -1.09 6.68
CA LEU A 241 -11.49 -0.78 5.71
C LEU A 241 -11.60 0.72 5.40
N PRO A 242 -11.76 1.63 6.39
CA PRO A 242 -11.70 3.07 6.15
C PRO A 242 -10.40 3.48 5.44
N THR A 243 -9.29 2.86 5.81
CA THR A 243 -8.00 3.12 5.17
C THR A 243 -8.02 2.76 3.68
N ILE A 244 -8.46 1.56 3.31
CA ILE A 244 -8.58 1.16 1.89
C ILE A 244 -9.47 2.13 1.12
N LEU A 245 -10.67 2.42 1.64
CA LEU A 245 -11.65 3.30 1.00
C LEU A 245 -11.08 4.69 0.74
N THR A 246 -10.38 5.24 1.75
CA THR A 246 -9.74 6.55 1.65
C THR A 246 -8.49 6.55 0.78
N PHE A 247 -7.95 5.42 0.29
CA PHE A 247 -6.87 5.41 -0.70
C PHE A 247 -7.38 5.21 -2.14
N ILE A 248 -8.65 4.88 -2.36
CA ILE A 248 -9.23 4.73 -3.71
C ILE A 248 -9.13 6.03 -4.53
N PRO A 249 -9.45 7.23 -4.00
CA PRO A 249 -9.31 8.46 -4.78
C PRO A 249 -7.87 8.73 -5.22
N LEU A 250 -6.88 8.38 -4.39
CA LEU A 250 -5.46 8.47 -4.77
C LEU A 250 -5.13 7.51 -5.91
N ALA A 251 -5.61 6.26 -5.86
CA ALA A 251 -5.42 5.30 -6.96
C ALA A 251 -5.97 5.86 -8.28
N LEU A 252 -7.19 6.43 -8.27
CA LEU A 252 -7.82 7.04 -9.43
C LEU A 252 -7.03 8.26 -9.96
N LEU A 253 -6.51 9.08 -9.05
CA LEU A 253 -5.66 10.23 -9.39
C LEU A 253 -4.35 9.77 -10.07
N LEU A 254 -3.71 8.74 -9.53
CA LEU A 254 -2.45 8.20 -10.06
C LEU A 254 -2.65 7.50 -11.42
N MET A 255 -3.83 6.94 -11.70
CA MET A 255 -4.16 6.44 -13.04
C MET A 255 -4.06 7.52 -14.13
N LYS A 256 -4.20 8.81 -13.76
CA LYS A 256 -4.08 9.94 -14.68
C LYS A 256 -2.65 10.47 -14.77
N PHE A 257 -1.98 10.65 -13.63
CA PHE A 257 -0.67 11.31 -13.58
C PHE A 257 0.54 10.39 -13.80
N ALA A 258 0.41 9.11 -13.42
CA ALA A 258 1.46 8.11 -13.56
C ALA A 258 0.88 6.85 -14.21
N PRO A 259 0.61 6.89 -15.53
CA PRO A 259 0.02 5.75 -16.23
C PRO A 259 1.03 4.60 -16.29
N LEU A 260 0.73 3.55 -15.52
CA LEU A 260 1.34 2.22 -15.59
C LEU A 260 0.96 1.51 -16.88
#